data_AF-A0A351L700-F1
#
_entry.id   AF-A0A351L700-F1
#
_cell.length_a   1.000
_cell.length_b   1.000
_cell.length_c   1.000
_cell.angle_alpha   90.00
_cell.angle_beta   90.00
_cell.angle_gamma   90.00
#
_symmetry.space_group_name_H-M   'P 1'
#
loop_
_entity.id
_entity.type
_entity.pdbx_description
1 polymer ?
#
loop_
_entity_poly.entity_id
_entity_poly.type
_entity_poly.pdbx_seq_one_letter_code
_entity_poly.pdbx_strand_id
1 'polypeptide(L)' 'MHNRHLRAIHRFNLILLVLLNRFAEWTFVPMRAGNYYLRCPIPGHTEAGMTGTIAIAP' A
#
# COMPACT_ATOMS: atom_id res chain seq x y z
N MET A 1 26.67 14.40 -5.21
CA MET A 1 27.03 13.04 -4.77
C MET A 1 26.38 12.85 -3.39
N HIS A 2 25.20 12.27 -3.22
CA HIS A 2 24.91 10.85 -3.40
C HIS A 2 23.37 10.65 -3.49
N ASN A 3 22.92 10.10 -4.61
CA ASN A 3 21.81 9.17 -4.75
C ASN A 3 20.41 9.52 -4.17
N ARG A 4 19.66 10.37 -4.88
CA ARG A 4 18.22 10.66 -4.64
C ARG A 4 17.26 9.66 -5.34
N HIS A 5 17.76 8.49 -5.75
CA HIS A 5 17.04 7.50 -6.58
C HIS A 5 16.46 6.29 -5.82
N LEU A 6 16.52 6.27 -4.48
CA LEU A 6 15.95 5.19 -3.66
C LEU A 6 14.84 5.69 -2.73
N ARG A 7 13.90 6.51 -3.24
CA ARG A 7 12.56 6.60 -2.63
C ARG A 7 11.69 5.42 -3.09
N ALA A 8 12.27 4.23 -3.00
CA ALA A 8 11.53 2.98 -3.00
C ALA A 8 10.70 2.98 -1.72
N ILE A 9 9.38 3.09 -1.83
CA ILE A 9 8.34 2.23 -1.20
C ILE A 9 8.42 1.98 0.34
N HIS A 10 9.42 2.50 1.07
CA HIS A 10 9.76 2.17 2.45
C HIS A 10 9.12 3.10 3.49
N ARG A 11 8.30 4.06 3.06
CA ARG A 11 7.45 4.85 3.97
C ARG A 11 6.02 4.92 3.47
N PHE A 12 5.49 3.82 2.94
CA PHE A 12 4.04 3.66 2.78
C PHE A 12 3.43 3.37 4.16
N ASN A 13 3.35 4.42 4.97
CA ASN A 13 2.35 4.48 6.02
C ASN A 13 1.02 4.70 5.31
N LEU A 14 0.43 3.61 4.80
CA LEU A 14 -0.91 3.57 4.19
C LEU A 14 -1.95 3.77 5.31
N ILE A 15 -1.83 4.85 6.07
CA ILE A 15 -2.85 5.32 7.00
C ILE A 15 -3.86 6.04 6.12
N LEU A 16 -4.70 5.23 5.48
CA LEU A 16 -5.96 5.74 5.01
C LEU A 16 -6.99 5.46 6.07
N LEU A 17 -7.17 6.45 6.93
CA LEU A 17 -8.21 6.49 7.92
C LEU A 17 -9.54 6.81 7.22
N VAL A 18 -10.11 5.83 6.49
CA VAL A 18 -11.51 5.89 6.02
C VAL A 18 -12.41 5.65 7.23
N LEU A 19 -12.47 6.62 8.14
CA LEU A 19 -13.27 6.44 9.36
C LEU A 19 -14.77 6.55 9.10
N LEU A 20 -15.22 7.14 7.98
CA LEU A 20 -16.64 7.46 7.79
C LEU A 20 -17.03 7.51 6.29
N ASN A 21 -17.20 6.35 5.63
CA ASN A 21 -17.71 6.28 4.24
C ASN A 21 -17.00 7.23 3.25
N ARG A 22 -15.68 7.41 3.43
CA ARG A 22 -14.85 8.29 2.59
C ARG A 22 -14.06 7.46 1.59
N PHE A 23 -14.19 7.78 0.32
CA PHE A 23 -13.28 7.25 -0.68
C PHE A 23 -11.93 7.93 -0.54
N ALA A 24 -10.86 7.21 -0.86
CA ALA A 24 -9.59 7.84 -1.13
C ALA A 24 -8.94 7.25 -2.36
N GLU A 25 -8.25 8.13 -3.05
CA GLU A 25 -7.60 7.84 -4.30
C GLU A 25 -6.09 7.84 -4.08
N TRP A 26 -5.43 6.93 -4.78
CA TRP A 26 -4.02 6.67 -4.65
C TRP A 26 -3.50 6.10 -5.96
N THR A 27 -2.27 6.47 -6.31
CA THR A 27 -1.60 5.99 -7.51
C THR A 27 -0.48 5.04 -7.12
N PHE A 28 -0.56 3.81 -7.61
CA PHE A 28 0.46 2.78 -7.45
C PHE A 28 1.09 2.50 -8.82
N VAL A 29 2.41 2.62 -8.91
CA VAL A 29 3.18 2.33 -10.12
C VAL A 29 4.12 1.16 -9.83
N PRO A 30 3.75 -0.08 -10.20
CA PRO A 30 4.62 -1.24 -9.99
C PRO A 30 5.80 -1.21 -10.96
N MET A 31 7.01 -1.48 -10.47
CA MET A 31 8.22 -1.58 -11.31
C MET A 31 8.55 -3.02 -11.70
N ARG A 32 7.87 -4.02 -11.12
CA ARG A 32 8.09 -5.45 -11.35
C ARG A 32 6.77 -6.21 -11.30
N ALA A 33 6.69 -7.29 -12.06
CA ALA A 33 5.61 -8.27 -11.92
C ALA A 33 5.68 -8.97 -10.56
N GLY A 34 4.54 -9.42 -10.05
CA GLY A 34 4.44 -10.12 -8.78
C GLY A 34 3.18 -9.77 -7.97
N ASN A 35 3.08 -10.39 -6.79
CA ASN A 35 1.97 -10.19 -5.86
C ASN A 35 2.37 -9.21 -4.75
N TYR A 36 1.59 -8.14 -4.61
CA TYR A 36 1.77 -7.12 -3.59
C TYR A 36 0.66 -7.27 -2.54
N TYR A 37 1.04 -7.64 -1.32
CA TYR A 37 0.09 -7.80 -0.21
C TYR A 37 -0.22 -6.44 0.43
N LEU A 38 -1.51 -6.16 0.56
CA LEU A 38 -2.06 -4.98 1.20
C LEU A 38 -2.58 -5.35 2.58
N ARG A 39 -2.22 -4.53 3.58
CA ARG A 39 -2.77 -4.61 4.92
C ARG A 39 -3.08 -3.21 5.44
N CYS A 40 -4.11 -3.08 6.26
CA CYS A 40 -4.36 -1.85 6.98
C CYS A 40 -3.51 -1.82 8.26
N PRO A 41 -2.63 -0.82 8.46
CA PRO A 41 -1.77 -0.76 9.65
C PRO A 41 -2.50 -0.34 10.93
N ILE A 42 -3.79 0.04 10.82
CA ILE A 42 -4.63 0.38 11.98
C ILE A 42 -4.79 -0.88 12.84
N PRO A 43 -4.48 -0.83 14.15
CA PRO A 43 -4.65 -1.97 15.05
C PRO A 43 -6.06 -2.57 14.96
N GLY A 44 -6.16 -3.90 14.85
CA GLY A 44 -7.43 -4.62 14.76
C GLY A 44 -8.02 -4.72 13.36
N HIS A 45 -7.60 -3.89 12.38
CA HIS A 45 -8.20 -3.92 11.04
C HIS A 45 -7.68 -5.07 10.18
N THR A 46 -6.39 -5.42 10.29
CA THR A 46 -5.84 -6.58 9.57
C THR A 46 -6.47 -7.87 10.10
N GLU A 47 -6.60 -7.98 11.43
CA GLU A 47 -7.22 -9.11 12.12
C GLU A 47 -8.72 -9.22 11.79
N ALA A 48 -9.40 -8.09 11.59
CA ALA A 48 -10.77 -8.03 11.08
C ALA A 48 -10.88 -8.32 9.57
N GLY A 49 -9.76 -8.61 8.88
CA GLY A 49 -9.75 -9.05 7.48
C GLY A 49 -9.54 -7.94 6.44
N MET A 50 -9.17 -6.71 6.85
CA MET A 50 -8.84 -5.61 5.92
C MET A 50 -7.49 -5.84 5.24
N THR A 51 -7.48 -6.81 4.35
CA THR A 51 -6.34 -7.35 3.62
C THR A 51 -6.67 -7.42 2.13
N GLY A 52 -5.65 -7.44 1.27
CA GLY A 52 -5.86 -7.56 -0.17
C GLY A 52 -4.57 -7.94 -0.89
N THR A 53 -4.69 -8.35 -2.14
CA THR A 53 -3.54 -8.68 -2.99
C THR A 53 -3.70 -8.02 -4.34
N ILE A 54 -2.67 -7.29 -4.78
CA ILE A 54 -2.56 -6.81 -6.16
C ILE A 54 -1.63 -7.77 -6.89
N ALA A 55 -2.14 -8.42 -7.92
CA ALA A 55 -1.35 -9.25 -8.82
C ALA A 55 -0.99 -8.45 -10.07
N ILE A 56 0.31 -8.32 -10.34
CA ILE A 56 0.84 -7.70 -11.56
C ILE A 56 1.42 -8.80 -12.44
N ALA A 57 0.79 -9.03 -13.59
CA ALA A 57 1.28 -9.96 -14.61
C ALA A 57 2.47 -9.37 -15.39
N PRO A 58 3.30 -10.22 -16.04
CA PRO A 58 4.38 -9.77 -16.93
C PRO A 58 3.90 -8.93 -18.11
#